data_AF-A0AAV8Z647-F1
#
_entry.id   AF-A0AAV8Z647-F1
#
_cell.length_a   1.000
_cell.length_b   1.000
_cell.length_c   1.000
_cell.angle_alpha   90.00
_cell.angle_beta   90.00
_cell.angle_gamma   90.00
#
_symmetry.space_group_name_H-M   'P 1'
#
loop_
_entity.id
_entity.type
_entity.pdbx_description
1 polymer ?
#
loop_
_entity_poly.entity_id
_entity_poly.type
_entity_poly.pdbx_seq_one_letter_code
_entity_poly.pdbx_strand_id
1 'polypeptide(L)' 'MKKKFAVSPNRTKENYAVGMVALKDTYYYNYNTEQQFKVFFTLIELILYSNPPNGFIFVVNCKGVIV' A
#
# COMPACT_ATOMS: atom_id res chain seq x y z
N MET A 1 13.72 3.24 -8.78
CA MET A 1 12.64 2.32 -8.36
C MET A 1 11.39 3.15 -8.11
N LYS A 2 10.36 3.11 -8.99
CA LYS A 2 9.13 3.90 -8.80
C LYS A 2 8.40 3.38 -7.56
N LYS A 3 8.06 4.27 -6.62
CA LYS A 3 7.34 3.95 -5.37
C LYS A 3 6.02 3.25 -5.73
N LYS A 4 5.91 1.95 -5.42
CA LYS A 4 4.69 1.17 -5.72
C LYS A 4 3.58 1.37 -4.69
N PHE A 5 3.96 1.74 -3.47
CA PHE A 5 3.05 1.97 -2.34
C PHE A 5 2.83 3.46 -2.10
N ALA A 6 1.59 3.84 -1.87
CA ALA A 6 1.19 5.19 -1.47
C ALA A 6 0.11 5.13 -0.39
N VAL A 7 0.08 6.13 0.47
CA VAL A 7 -0.96 6.32 1.48
C VAL A 7 -1.66 7.63 1.17
N SER A 8 -2.99 7.62 1.18
CA SER A 8 -3.78 8.84 1.03
C SER A 8 -3.49 9.76 2.22
N PRO A 9 -3.21 11.07 1.97
CA PRO A 9 -3.06 12.03 3.06
C PRO A 9 -4.39 12.25 3.80
N ASN A 10 -5.52 11.97 3.16
CA ASN A 10 -6.85 12.08 3.72
C ASN A 10 -7.38 10.72 4.19
N ARG A 11 -8.13 10.72 5.29
CA ARG A 11 -8.91 9.58 5.76
C ARG A 11 -10.28 9.53 5.06
N THR A 12 -10.97 8.39 5.15
CA THR A 12 -12.40 8.31 4.80
C THR A 12 -13.26 9.09 5.81
N LYS A 13 -14.55 9.27 5.49
CA LYS A 13 -15.53 9.87 6.42
C LYS A 13 -15.63 9.11 7.76
N GLU A 14 -15.30 7.82 7.75
CA GLU A 14 -15.33 6.94 8.92
C GLU A 14 -13.95 6.77 9.58
N ASN A 15 -12.99 7.65 9.27
CA ASN A 15 -11.62 7.62 9.81
C ASN A 15 -10.80 6.37 9.42
N TYR A 16 -11.05 5.77 8.25
CA TYR A 16 -10.19 4.70 7.73
C TYR A 16 -8.98 5.30 7.03
N ALA A 17 -7.82 4.70 7.25
CA ALA A 17 -6.62 4.95 6.46
C ALA A 17 -6.74 4.25 5.11
N VAL A 18 -6.28 4.90 4.03
CA VAL A 18 -6.32 4.33 2.69
C VAL A 18 -4.91 4.21 2.14
N GLY A 19 -4.46 2.98 1.90
CA GLY A 19 -3.24 2.67 1.19
C GLY A 19 -3.54 2.14 -0.21
N MET A 20 -2.59 2.30 -1.13
CA MET A 20 -2.67 1.70 -2.44
C MET A 20 -1.33 1.12 -2.88
N VAL A 21 -1.39 0.05 -3.67
CA VAL A 21 -0.26 -0.45 -4.45
C VAL A 21 -0.64 -0.55 -5.92
N ALA A 22 0.25 -0.12 -6.81
CA ALA A 22 0.12 -0.33 -8.25
C ALA A 22 1.08 -1.43 -8.71
N LEU A 23 0.53 -2.49 -9.30
CA LEU A 23 1.28 -3.63 -9.84
C LEU A 23 1.53 -3.51 -11.35
N LYS A 24 1.32 -2.32 -11.93
CA LYS A 24 1.61 -2.05 -13.33
C LYS A 24 3.06 -2.44 -13.68
N ASP A 25 3.25 -3.11 -14.81
CA ASP A 25 4.54 -3.54 -15.34
C ASP A 25 5.32 -4.42 -14.33
N THR A 26 4.60 -5.17 -13.49
CA THR A 26 5.18 -6.11 -12.52
C THR A 26 5.08 -7.52 -13.05
N TYR A 27 6.23 -8.20 -13.12
CA TYR A 27 6.34 -9.62 -13.43
C TYR A 27 6.31 -10.43 -12.14
N TYR A 28 5.51 -11.49 -12.08
CA TYR A 28 5.41 -12.36 -10.90
C TYR A 28 6.79 -12.89 -10.46
N TYR A 29 7.63 -13.31 -11.42
CA TYR A 29 8.95 -13.90 -11.16
C TYR A 29 10.01 -12.94 -10.60
N ASN A 30 9.83 -11.62 -10.80
CA ASN A 30 10.78 -10.60 -10.32
C ASN A 30 10.20 -9.70 -9.22
N TYR A 31 9.03 -10.05 -8.69
CA TYR A 31 8.43 -9.32 -7.59
C TYR A 31 9.04 -9.79 -6.26
N ASN A 32 9.92 -8.98 -5.68
CA ASN A 32 10.47 -9.24 -4.35
C ASN A 32 9.41 -8.99 -3.28
N THR A 33 8.58 -10.00 -3.03
CA THR A 33 7.46 -9.96 -2.09
C THR A 33 7.89 -9.59 -0.67
N GLU A 34 9.02 -10.09 -0.21
CA GLU A 34 9.53 -9.83 1.15
C GLU A 34 9.79 -8.32 1.37
N GLN A 35 10.48 -7.68 0.44
CA GLN A 35 10.78 -6.26 0.54
C GLN A 35 9.50 -5.39 0.51
N GLN A 36 8.49 -5.79 -0.28
CA GLN A 36 7.23 -5.06 -0.34
C GLN A 36 6.43 -5.20 0.96
N PHE A 37 6.46 -6.37 1.61
CA PHE A 37 5.86 -6.54 2.93
C PHE A 37 6.54 -5.67 3.99
N LYS A 38 7.87 -5.57 3.99
CA LYS A 38 8.59 -4.67 4.92
C LYS A 38 8.14 -3.22 4.75
N VAL A 39 8.07 -2.72 3.51
CA VAL A 39 7.58 -1.36 3.22
C VAL A 39 6.12 -1.17 3.67
N PHE A 40 5.27 -2.18 3.45
CA PHE A 40 3.88 -2.15 3.86
C PHE A 40 3.73 -2.04 5.39
N PHE A 41 4.46 -2.85 6.16
CA PHE A 41 4.44 -2.77 7.62
C PHE A 41 4.96 -1.45 8.16
N THR A 42 6.06 -0.91 7.60
CA THR A 42 6.56 0.43 7.98
C THR A 42 5.53 1.52 7.73
N LEU A 43 4.76 1.43 6.64
CA LEU A 43 3.67 2.37 6.37
C LEU A 43 2.53 2.25 7.38
N ILE A 44 2.17 1.04 7.78
CA ILE A 44 1.15 0.81 8.82
C ILE A 44 1.60 1.40 10.15
N GLU A 45 2.84 1.16 10.57
CA GLU A 45 3.41 1.72 11.81
C GLU A 45 3.33 3.25 11.82
N LEU A 46 3.71 3.90 10.72
CA LEU A 46 3.64 5.35 10.57
C LEU A 46 2.19 5.88 10.67
N ILE A 47 1.24 5.15 10.07
CA ILE A 47 -0.19 5.49 10.09
C ILE A 47 -0.77 5.39 11.50
N LEU A 48 -0.31 4.43 12.30
CA LEU A 48 -0.79 4.19 13.66
C LEU A 48 -0.24 5.22 14.67
N TYR A 49 0.95 5.77 14.44
CA TYR A 49 1.65 6.61 15.42
C TYR A 49 1.01 8.00 15.65
N SER A 50 0.39 8.60 14.64
CA SER A 50 -0.01 10.03 14.67
C SER A 50 -1.49 10.27 14.98
N ASN A 51 -2.37 9.36 14.56
CA ASN A 51 -3.80 9.34 14.88
C ASN A 51 -4.36 7.98 14.38
N PRO A 52 -4.52 6.99 15.28
CA PRO A 52 -4.84 5.64 14.87
C PRO A 52 -6.18 5.61 14.13
N PRO A 53 -6.21 5.12 12.88
CA PRO A 53 -7.45 5.02 12.12
C PRO A 53 -8.36 3.92 12.70
N ASN A 54 -9.66 4.00 12.41
CA ASN A 54 -10.63 2.96 12.78
C ASN A 54 -10.38 1.63 12.03
N GLY A 55 -9.65 1.70 10.92
CA GLY A 55 -9.25 0.56 10.13
C GLY A 55 -8.40 0.98 8.94
N PHE A 56 -8.03 0.00 8.13
CA PHE A 56 -7.17 0.20 6.97
C PHE A 56 -7.81 -0.39 5.71
N ILE A 57 -7.97 0.44 4.69
CA ILE A 57 -8.42 0.04 3.36
C ILE A 57 -7.18 -0.04 2.46
N PHE A 58 -6.97 -1.19 1.83
CA PHE A 58 -5.85 -1.39 0.92
C PHE A 58 -6.34 -1.64 -0.51
N VAL A 59 -5.96 -0.76 -1.42
CA VAL A 59 -6.35 -0.85 -2.84
C VAL A 59 -5.19 -1.44 -3.65
N VAL A 60 -5.44 -2.59 -4.27
CA VAL A 60 -4.47 -3.22 -5.18
C VAL A 60 -4.89 -2.94 -6.62
N ASN A 61 -4.13 -2.10 -7.32
CA ASN A 61 -4.34 -1.87 -8.74
C ASN A 61 -3.56 -2.92 -9.56
N CYS A 62 -4.30 -3.92 -10.06
CA CYS A 62 -3.78 -5.01 -10.87
C CYS A 62 -3.74 -4.72 -12.38
N LYS A 63 -4.06 -3.49 -12.82
CA LYS A 63 -4.03 -3.15 -14.24
C LYS A 63 -2.60 -3.18 -14.78
N GLY A 64 -2.36 -4.00 -15.82
CA GLY A 64 -1.04 -4.16 -16.43
C GLY A 64 -0.10 -5.08 -15.66
N VAL A 65 -0.64 -5.96 -14.81
CA VAL A 65 0.10 -7.12 -14.28
C VAL A 65 0.41 -8.07 -15.43
N ILE A 66 1.66 -8.53 -15.49
CA ILE A 66 2.10 -9.54 -16.45
C ILE A 66 2.27 -10.83 -15.64
N VAL A 67 1.37 -11.78 -15.88
CA VAL A 67 1.37 -13.11 -15.26
C VAL A 67 2.39 -13.99 -15.95
#